data_AF-A0A3L7TE23-F1
#
_entry.id   AF-A0A3L7TE23-F1
#
_cell.length_a   1.000
_cell.length_b   1.000
_cell.length_c   1.000
_cell.angle_alpha   90.00
_cell.angle_beta   90.00
_cell.angle_gamma   90.00
#
_symmetry.space_group_name_H-M   'P 1'
#
loop_
_entity.id
_entity.type
_entity.pdbx_description
1 polymer ?
#
loop_
_entity_poly.entity_id
_entity_poly.type
_entity_poly.pdbx_seq_one_letter_code
_entity_poly.pdbx_strand_id
1 'polypeptide(L)'
;MLSNRLVKHFGAAAAAATLVGAANAAVVTWNCNLVIPNNIDGQYINVETQVAASAAGLAAGWDLNPYGTSTTAMSWFAAAAPSGCVMGLGQGGTTSAVASLSAGTLVSAASTFGNTASSVTAGGWVLNSANYFGFRFLGADALTHYGFGQMTIGATMGVRTLNFVSFQTTAATGINVIPAPGAIALLGLAGLCGRRRR
;
A
#
# COMPACT_ATOMS: atom_id res chain seq x y z
N MET A 1 -16.54 59.60 -15.06
CA MET A 1 -15.35 58.71 -15.00
C MET A 1 -15.24 57.87 -13.72
N LEU A 2 -16.02 58.15 -12.65
CA LEU A 2 -16.00 57.37 -11.40
C LEU A 2 -16.73 56.00 -11.50
N SER A 3 -17.71 55.87 -12.39
CA SER A 3 -18.58 54.67 -12.48
C SER A 3 -17.88 53.41 -13.02
N ASN A 4 -16.83 53.55 -13.85
CA ASN A 4 -16.11 52.41 -14.41
C ASN A 4 -15.13 51.74 -13.44
N ARG A 5 -14.79 52.39 -12.31
CA ARG A 5 -13.87 51.84 -11.31
C ARG A 5 -14.61 50.95 -10.31
N LEU A 6 -15.83 51.31 -9.91
CA LEU A 6 -16.65 50.52 -8.98
C LEU A 6 -17.06 49.15 -9.57
N VAL A 7 -17.43 49.09 -10.85
CA VAL A 7 -17.77 47.82 -11.52
C VAL A 7 -16.58 46.85 -11.58
N LYS A 8 -15.35 47.37 -11.78
CA LYS A 8 -14.12 46.55 -11.75
C LYS A 8 -13.78 46.01 -10.36
N HIS A 9 -14.15 46.72 -9.28
CA HIS A 9 -13.91 46.26 -7.91
C HIS A 9 -14.96 45.24 -7.43
N PHE A 10 -16.23 45.35 -7.87
CA PHE A 10 -17.24 44.34 -7.57
C PHE A 10 -17.08 43.04 -8.39
N GLY A 11 -16.51 43.12 -9.60
CA GLY A 11 -16.17 41.93 -10.40
C GLY A 11 -14.99 41.12 -9.86
N ALA A 12 -14.12 41.73 -9.05
CA ALA A 12 -12.96 41.05 -8.44
C ALA A 12 -13.31 40.34 -7.12
N ALA A 13 -14.47 40.62 -6.51
CA ALA A 13 -14.90 40.04 -5.24
C ALA A 13 -15.75 38.77 -5.39
N ALA A 14 -16.08 38.35 -6.63
CA ALA A 14 -16.76 37.09 -6.91
C ALA A 14 -15.79 35.94 -7.25
N ALA A 15 -14.47 36.22 -7.25
CA ALA A 15 -13.42 35.21 -7.39
C ALA A 15 -12.81 34.80 -6.04
N ALA A 16 -13.51 35.05 -4.93
CA ALA A 16 -13.39 34.20 -3.75
C ALA A 16 -14.08 32.87 -4.06
N ALA A 17 -13.56 32.17 -5.08
CA ALA A 17 -13.81 30.76 -5.26
C ALA A 17 -13.48 30.14 -3.91
N THR A 18 -14.51 29.57 -3.30
CA THR A 18 -14.38 28.64 -2.19
C THR A 18 -13.33 27.61 -2.60
N LEU A 19 -12.10 27.83 -2.17
CA LEU A 19 -11.12 26.79 -1.97
C LEU A 19 -11.74 25.92 -0.87
N VAL A 20 -12.67 25.05 -1.27
CA VAL A 20 -12.94 23.82 -0.55
C VAL A 20 -11.58 23.16 -0.52
N GLY A 21 -10.85 23.33 0.59
CA GLY A 21 -9.62 22.60 0.81
C GLY A 21 -9.99 21.15 0.58
N ALA A 22 -9.39 20.53 -0.43
CA ALA A 22 -9.50 19.09 -0.59
C ALA A 22 -9.18 18.52 0.79
N ALA A 23 -10.10 17.75 1.37
CA ALA A 23 -9.80 17.00 2.56
C ALA A 23 -8.59 16.15 2.19
N ASN A 24 -7.41 16.51 2.70
CA ASN A 24 -6.21 15.73 2.46
C ASN A 24 -6.51 14.37 3.06
N ALA A 25 -6.68 13.36 2.21
CA ALA A 25 -6.89 12.01 2.65
C ALA A 25 -5.74 11.66 3.60
N ALA A 26 -6.08 11.30 4.84
CA ALA A 26 -5.08 11.00 5.84
C ALA A 26 -4.54 9.60 5.55
N VAL A 27 -3.23 9.44 5.60
CA VAL A 27 -2.60 8.13 5.49
C VAL A 27 -2.34 7.62 6.89
N VAL A 28 -2.94 6.49 7.25
CA VAL A 28 -2.62 5.74 8.46
C VAL A 28 -1.50 4.76 8.14
N THR A 29 -0.50 4.65 9.01
CA THR A 29 0.58 3.67 8.88
C THR A 29 0.73 2.88 10.16
N TRP A 30 0.73 1.56 10.05
CA TRP A 30 0.96 0.63 11.15
C TRP A 30 2.29 -0.10 10.95
N ASN A 31 3.28 0.19 11.81
CA ASN A 31 4.59 -0.48 11.83
C ASN A 31 4.51 -1.77 12.65
N CYS A 32 4.03 -2.84 12.02
CA CYS A 32 3.61 -4.05 12.73
C CYS A 32 4.73 -5.07 12.98
N ASN A 33 5.77 -5.12 12.14
CA ASN A 33 6.90 -6.07 12.25
C ASN A 33 6.48 -7.53 12.51
N LEU A 34 5.45 -8.00 11.80
CA LEU A 34 4.88 -9.33 11.99
C LEU A 34 5.67 -10.38 11.21
N VAL A 35 6.01 -11.49 11.87
CA VAL A 35 6.55 -12.67 11.19
C VAL A 35 5.40 -13.40 10.51
N ILE A 36 5.50 -13.61 9.19
CA ILE A 36 4.47 -14.36 8.46
C ILE A 36 4.83 -15.84 8.45
N PRO A 37 4.03 -16.71 9.10
CA PRO A 37 4.40 -18.10 9.28
C PRO A 37 4.42 -18.86 7.94
N ASN A 38 5.20 -19.93 7.90
CA ASN A 38 5.23 -20.87 6.78
C ASN A 38 4.33 -22.08 7.05
N ASN A 39 3.04 -21.79 7.25
CA ASN A 39 1.97 -22.77 7.33
C ASN A 39 0.70 -22.22 6.63
N ILE A 40 -0.35 -23.04 6.58
CA ILE A 40 -1.63 -22.66 5.95
C ILE A 40 -2.47 -21.69 6.78
N ASP A 41 -2.22 -21.58 8.09
CA ASP A 41 -2.99 -20.69 8.95
C ASP A 41 -2.65 -19.23 8.64
N GLY A 42 -1.37 -18.95 8.43
CA GLY A 42 -0.92 -17.61 8.06
C GLY A 42 -1.02 -16.60 9.21
N GLN A 43 -1.24 -15.34 8.84
CA GLN A 43 -1.44 -14.24 9.76
C GLN A 43 -2.70 -13.48 9.37
N TYR A 44 -3.78 -13.64 10.13
CA TYR A 44 -5.02 -12.89 9.93
C TYR A 44 -4.83 -11.47 10.43
N ILE A 45 -4.98 -10.49 9.55
CA ILE A 45 -4.66 -9.08 9.81
C ILE A 45 -5.90 -8.24 9.54
N ASN A 46 -6.37 -7.51 10.54
CA ASN A 46 -7.26 -6.36 10.36
C ASN A 46 -6.38 -5.10 10.28
N VAL A 47 -6.34 -4.47 9.10
CA VAL A 47 -5.45 -3.34 8.86
C VAL A 47 -5.92 -2.06 9.53
N GLU A 48 -7.24 -1.87 9.64
CA GLU A 48 -7.84 -0.67 10.19
C GLU A 48 -7.73 -0.66 11.72
N THR A 49 -8.05 -1.78 12.37
CA THR A 49 -7.95 -1.93 13.83
C THR A 49 -6.55 -2.30 14.30
N GLN A 50 -5.61 -2.55 13.37
CA GLN A 50 -4.21 -2.88 13.67
C GLN A 50 -4.06 -4.12 14.56
N VAL A 51 -4.88 -5.13 14.28
CA VAL A 51 -4.88 -6.42 15.01
C VAL A 51 -4.36 -7.51 14.08
N ALA A 52 -3.50 -8.37 14.60
CA ALA A 52 -3.09 -9.58 13.93
C ALA A 52 -3.19 -10.79 14.85
N ALA A 53 -3.67 -11.92 14.31
CA ALA A 53 -3.79 -13.17 15.05
C ALA A 53 -3.52 -14.39 14.16
N SER A 54 -3.28 -15.54 14.80
CA SER A 54 -3.04 -16.82 14.12
C SER A 54 -4.33 -17.51 13.65
N ALA A 55 -5.50 -16.95 13.95
CA ALA A 55 -6.79 -17.49 13.53
C ALA A 55 -7.79 -16.37 13.21
N ALA A 56 -8.66 -16.60 12.23
CA ALA A 56 -9.68 -15.65 11.80
C ALA A 56 -10.58 -15.18 12.95
N GLY A 57 -11.02 -16.10 13.82
CA GLY A 57 -11.89 -15.79 14.95
C GLY A 57 -11.25 -14.90 16.03
N LEU A 58 -9.92 -14.71 15.98
CA LEU A 58 -9.16 -13.86 16.89
C LEU A 58 -8.83 -12.48 16.30
N ALA A 59 -9.05 -12.30 14.99
CA ALA A 59 -8.90 -11.03 14.28
C ALA A 59 -10.24 -10.68 13.61
N ALA A 60 -11.18 -10.15 14.40
CA ALA A 60 -12.50 -9.77 13.91
C ALA A 60 -12.39 -8.77 12.73
N GLY A 61 -13.10 -9.06 11.64
CA GLY A 61 -13.08 -8.22 10.43
C GLY A 61 -11.72 -8.20 9.72
N TRP A 62 -10.91 -9.26 9.84
CA TRP A 62 -9.63 -9.34 9.14
C TRP A 62 -9.75 -9.10 7.62
N ASP A 63 -8.72 -8.52 7.05
CA ASP A 63 -8.66 -8.08 5.65
C ASP A 63 -7.68 -8.93 4.84
N LEU A 64 -6.53 -9.23 5.43
CA LEU A 64 -5.41 -9.90 4.78
C LEU A 64 -5.02 -11.14 5.57
N ASN A 65 -4.66 -12.19 4.85
CA ASN A 65 -3.98 -13.36 5.38
C ASN A 65 -2.85 -13.78 4.44
N PRO A 66 -1.65 -13.16 4.55
CA PRO A 66 -0.46 -13.70 3.92
C PRO A 66 -0.01 -14.96 4.66
N TYR A 67 0.39 -15.98 3.91
CA TYR A 67 0.84 -17.26 4.45
C TYR A 67 1.83 -17.93 3.50
N GLY A 68 2.41 -19.06 3.92
CA GLY A 68 3.32 -19.82 3.07
C GLY A 68 3.19 -21.31 3.28
N THR A 69 3.24 -22.07 2.20
CA THR A 69 3.23 -23.54 2.24
C THR A 69 4.53 -24.14 1.67
N SER A 70 5.46 -23.27 1.26
CA SER A 70 6.65 -23.64 0.50
C SER A 70 7.79 -22.65 0.75
N THR A 71 9.03 -23.07 0.46
CA THR A 71 10.21 -22.20 0.40
C THR A 71 10.28 -21.38 -0.91
N THR A 72 9.47 -21.72 -1.92
CA THR A 72 9.51 -21.10 -3.26
C THR A 72 8.33 -20.17 -3.55
N ALA A 73 7.30 -20.17 -2.72
CA ALA A 73 6.12 -19.33 -2.90
C ALA A 73 5.50 -18.92 -1.55
N MET A 74 4.80 -17.79 -1.56
CA MET A 74 3.84 -17.41 -0.52
C MET A 74 2.45 -17.28 -1.15
N SER A 75 1.42 -17.21 -0.32
CA SER A 75 0.04 -17.08 -0.76
C SER A 75 -0.67 -15.95 -0.03
N TRP A 76 -1.64 -15.36 -0.72
CA TRP A 76 -2.42 -14.24 -0.24
C TRP A 76 -3.88 -14.62 -0.25
N PHE A 77 -4.49 -14.59 0.92
CA PHE A 77 -5.92 -14.77 1.09
C PHE A 77 -6.53 -13.53 1.75
N ALA A 78 -7.83 -13.33 1.56
CA ALA A 78 -8.57 -12.19 2.08
C ALA A 78 -9.99 -12.64 2.47
N ALA A 79 -10.61 -11.99 3.46
CA ALA A 79 -11.84 -12.50 4.10
C ALA A 79 -13.03 -12.60 3.15
N ALA A 80 -13.40 -11.47 2.55
CA ALA A 80 -14.50 -11.37 1.61
C ALA A 80 -14.23 -10.23 0.62
N ALA A 81 -14.86 -10.28 -0.55
CA ALA A 81 -14.81 -9.17 -1.48
C ALA A 81 -15.34 -7.89 -0.79
N PRO A 82 -14.68 -6.73 -0.99
CA PRO A 82 -13.66 -6.46 -2.00
C PRO A 82 -12.22 -6.84 -1.60
N SER A 83 -11.92 -7.23 -0.36
CA SER A 83 -10.54 -7.37 0.12
C SER A 83 -9.66 -8.26 -0.78
N GLY A 84 -8.42 -7.82 -1.00
CA GLY A 84 -7.46 -8.54 -1.86
C GLY A 84 -6.23 -7.72 -2.21
N CYS A 85 -5.26 -8.37 -2.84
CA CYS A 85 -3.95 -7.77 -3.15
C CYS A 85 -3.80 -7.44 -4.64
N VAL A 86 -3.01 -6.41 -4.94
CA VAL A 86 -2.73 -6.00 -6.31
C VAL A 86 -2.02 -7.13 -7.06
N MET A 87 -2.60 -7.51 -8.18
CA MET A 87 -2.03 -8.50 -9.09
C MET A 87 -1.27 -7.83 -10.23
N GLY A 88 -0.26 -8.51 -10.70
CA GLY A 88 0.54 -8.11 -11.85
C GLY A 88 1.29 -9.30 -12.44
N LEU A 89 2.04 -9.02 -13.51
CA LEU A 89 2.85 -10.04 -14.16
C LEU A 89 4.20 -10.20 -13.44
N GLY A 90 4.67 -11.43 -13.37
CA GLY A 90 6.02 -11.75 -12.93
C GLY A 90 7.11 -11.53 -13.98
N GLN A 91 8.37 -11.85 -13.64
CA GLN A 91 9.47 -11.85 -14.60
C GLN A 91 9.18 -12.91 -15.68
N GLY A 92 8.92 -12.48 -16.92
CA GLY A 92 8.58 -13.37 -18.05
C GLY A 92 7.10 -13.36 -18.48
N GLY A 93 6.23 -12.58 -17.83
CA GLY A 93 5.01 -12.04 -18.46
C GLY A 93 3.79 -12.94 -18.65
N THR A 94 3.79 -14.21 -18.23
CA THR A 94 2.66 -15.13 -18.53
C THR A 94 1.77 -15.48 -17.35
N THR A 95 2.24 -15.31 -16.11
CA THR A 95 1.47 -15.66 -14.90
C THR A 95 1.09 -14.43 -14.10
N SER A 96 -0.22 -14.24 -13.87
CA SER A 96 -0.75 -13.21 -12.98
C SER A 96 -0.68 -13.69 -11.53
N ALA A 97 -0.04 -12.90 -10.68
CA ALA A 97 0.21 -13.20 -9.27
C ALA A 97 0.16 -11.92 -8.45
N VAL A 98 0.14 -12.02 -7.11
CA VAL A 98 0.32 -10.84 -6.26
C VAL A 98 1.72 -10.27 -6.51
N ALA A 99 1.77 -9.02 -6.95
CA ALA A 99 2.98 -8.41 -7.48
C ALA A 99 3.78 -7.67 -6.40
N SER A 100 5.11 -7.79 -6.49
CA SER A 100 6.03 -6.84 -5.87
C SER A 100 5.96 -5.54 -6.67
N LEU A 101 5.61 -4.45 -5.98
CA LEU A 101 5.40 -3.13 -6.57
C LEU A 101 6.66 -2.27 -6.42
N SER A 102 6.89 -1.41 -7.42
CA SER A 102 7.90 -0.36 -7.32
C SER A 102 7.38 0.83 -6.51
N ALA A 103 8.31 1.57 -5.89
CA ALA A 103 8.02 2.86 -5.31
C ALA A 103 7.36 3.80 -6.34
N GLY A 104 6.36 4.56 -5.90
CA GLY A 104 5.55 5.45 -6.73
C GLY A 104 4.40 4.77 -7.46
N THR A 105 4.28 3.44 -7.39
CA THR A 105 3.11 2.74 -7.98
C THR A 105 1.82 3.20 -7.31
N LEU A 106 0.82 3.59 -8.10
CA LEU A 106 -0.51 3.95 -7.60
C LEU A 106 -1.37 2.69 -7.38
N VAL A 107 -1.84 2.50 -6.16
CA VAL A 107 -2.88 1.52 -5.79
C VAL A 107 -4.22 2.23 -5.76
N SER A 108 -5.16 1.84 -6.61
CA SER A 108 -6.48 2.48 -6.71
C SER A 108 -7.53 1.54 -7.28
N ALA A 109 -8.73 2.06 -7.55
CA ALA A 109 -9.81 1.33 -8.23
C ALA A 109 -9.41 0.80 -9.62
N ALA A 110 -8.39 1.39 -10.25
CA ALA A 110 -7.87 0.94 -11.54
C ALA A 110 -6.93 -0.27 -11.44
N SER A 111 -6.47 -0.62 -10.23
CA SER A 111 -5.63 -1.80 -10.01
C SER A 111 -6.47 -3.08 -10.11
N THR A 112 -5.84 -4.16 -10.58
CA THR A 112 -6.46 -5.50 -10.55
C THR A 112 -6.16 -6.14 -9.20
N PHE A 113 -7.17 -6.67 -8.51
CA PHE A 113 -7.02 -7.29 -7.20
C PHE A 113 -7.39 -8.78 -7.23
N GLY A 114 -6.69 -9.59 -6.43
CA GLY A 114 -7.00 -11.00 -6.28
C GLY A 114 -6.31 -11.66 -5.11
N ASN A 115 -6.71 -12.92 -4.88
CA ASN A 115 -6.22 -13.79 -3.82
C ASN A 115 -5.52 -14.98 -4.48
N THR A 116 -4.19 -14.91 -4.56
CA THR A 116 -3.40 -15.89 -5.30
C THR A 116 -1.99 -15.98 -4.71
N ALA A 117 -1.21 -16.93 -5.21
CA ALA A 117 0.19 -17.09 -4.83
C ALA A 117 1.09 -15.99 -5.40
N SER A 118 2.27 -15.82 -4.80
CA SER A 118 3.38 -15.07 -5.36
C SER A 118 4.72 -15.76 -5.12
N SER A 119 5.68 -15.48 -5.98
CA SER A 119 7.02 -16.08 -6.02
C SER A 119 8.02 -15.11 -6.67
N VAL A 120 9.28 -15.54 -6.77
CA VAL A 120 10.30 -14.77 -7.51
C VAL A 120 9.95 -14.66 -8.98
N THR A 121 9.52 -15.78 -9.59
CA THR A 121 9.13 -15.82 -11.00
C THR A 121 7.78 -15.14 -11.22
N ALA A 122 6.73 -15.58 -10.51
CA ALA A 122 5.37 -15.05 -10.62
C ALA A 122 5.15 -13.94 -9.58
N GLY A 123 4.92 -12.71 -10.04
CA GLY A 123 4.80 -11.52 -9.19
C GLY A 123 6.11 -10.79 -8.90
N GLY A 124 7.26 -11.32 -9.34
CA GLY A 124 8.54 -10.57 -9.37
C GLY A 124 9.13 -10.26 -7.99
N TRP A 125 8.88 -11.10 -6.98
CA TRP A 125 9.40 -10.88 -5.64
C TRP A 125 10.92 -11.10 -5.57
N VAL A 126 11.61 -10.32 -4.74
CA VAL A 126 13.06 -10.39 -4.60
C VAL A 126 13.43 -10.94 -3.22
N LEU A 127 14.24 -11.99 -3.20
CA LEU A 127 14.78 -12.59 -1.97
C LEU A 127 15.81 -11.66 -1.32
N ASN A 128 15.99 -11.78 0.00
CA ASN A 128 16.89 -10.94 0.79
C ASN A 128 16.63 -9.43 0.59
N SER A 129 15.38 -9.04 0.38
CA SER A 129 15.01 -7.68 0.02
C SER A 129 13.65 -7.29 0.59
N ALA A 130 13.45 -5.98 0.74
CA ALA A 130 12.15 -5.38 0.99
C ALA A 130 11.37 -5.27 -0.33
N ASN A 131 10.15 -5.78 -0.31
CA ASN A 131 9.22 -5.78 -1.45
C ASN A 131 7.95 -5.04 -1.03
N TYR A 132 7.39 -4.21 -1.90
CA TYR A 132 6.11 -3.56 -1.64
C TYR A 132 4.97 -4.36 -2.27
N PHE A 133 3.79 -4.30 -1.67
CA PHE A 133 2.58 -4.85 -2.26
C PHE A 133 1.43 -3.88 -2.05
N GLY A 134 0.45 -3.89 -2.96
CA GLY A 134 -0.77 -3.09 -2.84
C GLY A 134 -1.92 -3.97 -2.37
N PHE A 135 -2.90 -3.36 -1.70
CA PHE A 135 -4.12 -4.04 -1.30
C PHE A 135 -5.33 -3.10 -1.30
N ARG A 136 -6.51 -3.70 -1.29
CA ARG A 136 -7.75 -3.04 -0.91
C ARG A 136 -8.44 -3.81 0.20
N PHE A 137 -9.25 -3.13 0.98
CA PHE A 137 -10.02 -3.73 2.06
C PHE A 137 -11.36 -3.03 2.25
N LEU A 138 -12.26 -3.66 2.99
CA LEU A 138 -13.55 -3.09 3.39
C LEU A 138 -13.38 -2.43 4.76
N GLY A 139 -13.48 -1.11 4.83
CA GLY A 139 -13.39 -0.39 6.09
C GLY A 139 -14.61 -0.63 6.98
N ALA A 140 -14.53 -0.19 8.23
CA ALA A 140 -15.63 -0.20 9.20
C ALA A 140 -16.83 0.64 8.74
N ASP A 141 -16.61 1.58 7.83
CA ASP A 141 -17.64 2.36 7.13
C ASP A 141 -18.34 1.59 5.99
N ALA A 142 -17.98 0.31 5.79
CA ALA A 142 -18.43 -0.56 4.71
C ALA A 142 -18.07 -0.04 3.30
N LEU A 143 -17.04 0.80 3.18
CA LEU A 143 -16.53 1.28 1.90
C LEU A 143 -15.16 0.67 1.57
N THR A 144 -14.77 0.75 0.30
CA THR A 144 -13.47 0.24 -0.14
C THR A 144 -12.37 1.25 0.10
N HIS A 145 -11.32 0.82 0.79
CA HIS A 145 -10.09 1.59 1.00
C HIS A 145 -8.92 0.95 0.28
N TYR A 146 -7.92 1.77 -0.06
CA TYR A 146 -6.71 1.33 -0.73
C TYR A 146 -5.49 1.55 0.18
N GLY A 147 -4.58 0.59 0.12
CA GLY A 147 -3.37 0.58 0.92
C GLY A 147 -2.20 -0.08 0.20
N PHE A 148 -1.04 0.04 0.82
CA PHE A 148 0.15 -0.72 0.44
C PHE A 148 0.91 -1.13 1.70
N GLY A 149 1.77 -2.13 1.58
CA GLY A 149 2.64 -2.55 2.67
C GLY A 149 4.03 -2.92 2.16
N GLN A 150 4.94 -3.12 3.10
CA GLN A 150 6.27 -3.62 2.82
C GLN A 150 6.49 -4.96 3.53
N MET A 151 6.96 -5.95 2.78
CA MET A 151 7.36 -7.24 3.30
C MET A 151 8.82 -7.51 2.95
N THR A 152 9.62 -7.79 3.97
CA THR A 152 10.98 -8.32 3.80
C THR A 152 10.90 -9.81 3.52
N ILE A 153 11.51 -10.25 2.42
CA ILE A 153 11.72 -11.65 2.11
C ILE A 153 13.16 -12.02 2.47
N GLY A 154 13.33 -13.12 3.22
CA GLY A 154 14.64 -13.65 3.59
C GLY A 154 15.27 -14.48 2.47
N ALA A 155 16.07 -15.46 2.86
CA ALA A 155 16.80 -16.33 1.93
C ALA A 155 15.89 -17.21 1.06
N THR A 156 14.63 -17.41 1.45
CA THR A 156 13.62 -18.15 0.69
C THR A 156 12.29 -17.41 0.78
N MET A 157 11.35 -17.71 -0.13
CA MET A 157 9.99 -17.18 -0.03
C MET A 157 9.30 -17.59 1.26
N GLY A 158 9.78 -18.66 1.93
CA GLY A 158 9.35 -19.19 3.23
C GLY A 158 9.65 -18.31 4.44
N VAL A 159 10.54 -17.34 4.31
CA VAL A 159 11.00 -16.48 5.41
C VAL A 159 10.56 -15.05 5.13
N ARG A 160 9.60 -14.54 5.91
CA ARG A 160 8.91 -13.29 5.61
C ARG A 160 8.64 -12.50 6.88
N THR A 161 8.83 -11.18 6.78
CA THR A 161 8.41 -10.24 7.81
C THR A 161 7.60 -9.14 7.16
N LEU A 162 6.34 -8.96 7.57
CA LEU A 162 5.55 -7.78 7.23
C LEU A 162 6.03 -6.63 8.11
N ASN A 163 6.69 -5.65 7.50
CA ASN A 163 7.27 -4.53 8.24
C ASN A 163 6.19 -3.51 8.63
N PHE A 164 5.37 -3.12 7.66
CA PHE A 164 4.31 -2.16 7.84
C PHE A 164 3.20 -2.29 6.79
N VAL A 165 2.05 -1.69 7.09
CA VAL A 165 0.99 -1.37 6.13
C VAL A 165 0.58 0.09 6.28
N SER A 166 0.18 0.70 5.17
CA SER A 166 -0.30 2.07 5.09
C SER A 166 -1.56 2.15 4.23
N PHE A 167 -2.54 2.95 4.60
CA PHE A 167 -3.79 3.09 3.85
C PHE A 167 -4.41 4.48 3.96
N GLN A 168 -5.29 4.79 3.00
CA GLN A 168 -6.06 6.04 2.99
C GLN A 168 -7.29 5.93 3.89
N THR A 169 -7.50 6.91 4.78
CA THR A 169 -8.72 7.01 5.59
C THR A 169 -9.93 7.45 4.78
N THR A 170 -9.72 8.06 3.61
CA THR A 170 -10.82 8.43 2.71
C THR A 170 -11.10 7.27 1.77
N ALA A 171 -12.32 6.74 1.84
CA ALA A 171 -12.77 5.69 0.94
C ALA A 171 -12.59 6.08 -0.54
N ALA A 172 -12.44 5.06 -1.39
CA ALA A 172 -12.25 5.17 -2.83
C ALA A 172 -11.04 6.02 -3.30
N THR A 173 -10.19 6.49 -2.37
CA THR A 173 -9.03 7.33 -2.69
C THR A 173 -7.78 6.48 -2.87
N GLY A 174 -7.12 6.59 -4.02
CA GLY A 174 -5.89 5.86 -4.31
C GLY A 174 -4.70 6.31 -3.46
N ILE A 175 -3.70 5.45 -3.36
CA ILE A 175 -2.47 5.69 -2.61
C ILE A 175 -1.24 5.32 -3.43
N ASN A 176 -0.22 6.17 -3.42
CA ASN A 176 1.07 5.82 -4.02
C ASN A 176 1.90 5.02 -3.02
N VAL A 177 2.62 4.00 -3.50
CA VAL A 177 3.64 3.29 -2.72
C VAL A 177 4.75 4.28 -2.38
N ILE A 178 4.91 4.62 -1.11
CA ILE A 178 5.95 5.54 -0.65
C ILE A 178 6.98 4.73 0.15
N PRO A 179 8.27 4.79 -0.21
CA PRO A 179 9.31 4.15 0.58
C PRO A 179 9.32 4.66 2.02
N ALA A 180 9.67 3.80 2.97
CA ALA A 180 9.81 4.21 4.36
C ALA A 180 10.71 5.47 4.47
N PRO A 181 10.38 6.45 5.34
CA PRO A 181 11.06 7.75 5.38
C PRO A 181 12.60 7.71 5.42
N GLY A 182 13.19 6.65 6.00
CA GLY A 182 14.64 6.45 6.03
C GLY A 182 15.30 6.22 4.65
N ALA A 183 14.58 5.69 3.67
CA ALA A 183 15.11 5.45 2.32
C ALA A 183 15.28 6.76 1.53
N ILE A 184 14.38 7.73 1.71
CA ILE A 184 14.46 9.05 1.07
C ILE A 184 15.56 9.90 1.73
N ALA A 185 15.73 9.80 3.05
CA ALA A 185 16.78 10.49 3.78
C ALA A 185 18.20 10.09 3.31
N LEU A 186 18.42 8.81 3.00
CA LEU A 186 19.71 8.33 2.50
C LEU A 186 20.02 8.80 1.07
N LEU A 187 19.00 8.88 0.20
CA LEU A 187 19.12 9.48 -1.14
C LEU A 187 19.47 10.97 -1.07
N GLY A 188 18.82 11.71 -0.15
CA GLY A 188 19.14 13.11 0.13
C GLY A 188 20.58 13.29 0.60
N LEU A 189 21.05 12.45 1.54
CA LEU A 189 22.41 12.51 2.07
C LEU A 189 23.47 12.19 1.00
N ALA A 190 23.24 11.18 0.15
CA ALA A 190 24.13 10.85 -0.96
C ALA A 190 24.27 12.02 -1.96
N GLY A 191 23.17 12.74 -2.24
CA GLY A 191 23.18 13.94 -3.09
C GLY A 191 23.98 15.10 -2.49
N LEU A 192 23.98 15.26 -1.16
CA LEU A 192 24.80 16.27 -0.46
C LEU A 192 26.29 15.91 -0.39
N CYS A 193 26.62 14.61 -0.26
CA CYS A 193 28.01 14.14 -0.24
C CYS A 193 28.74 14.34 -1.59
N GLY A 194 28.03 14.28 -2.72
CA GLY A 194 28.60 14.52 -4.05
C GLY A 194 28.95 15.99 -4.35
N ARG A 195 28.37 16.94 -3.61
CA ARG A 195 28.50 18.38 -3.90
C ARG A 195 29.73 19.04 -3.26
N ARG A 196 30.46 18.35 -2.38
CA ARG A 196 31.61 18.91 -1.64
C ARG A 196 32.98 18.71 -2.30
N ARG A 197 33.02 18.41 -3.61
CA ARG A 197 34.29 18.42 -4.38
C ARG A 197 34.14 19.30 -5.62
N ARG A 198 34.25 20.60 -5.42
CA ARG A 198 34.78 21.57 -6.38
C ARG A 198 35.55 22.63 -5.61
#